data_AF-J5KUY4-F1
#
_entry.id   AF-J5KUY4-F1
#
_cell.length_a   1.000
_cell.length_b   1.000
_cell.length_c   1.000
_cell.angle_alpha   90.00
_cell.angle_beta   90.00
_cell.angle_gamma   90.00
#
_symmetry.space_group_name_H-M   'P 1'
#
loop_
_entity.id
_entity.type
_entity.pdbx_description
1 polymer ?
#
loop_
_entity_poly.entity_id
_entity_poly.type
_entity_poly.pdbx_seq_one_letter_code
_entity_poly.pdbx_strand_id
1 'polypeptide(L)' 'MSDKFITRDEALKELGLTSPISLRRLVLAGKITASKINSKIIYYSQNSISAYKSGKTAQTI' A
#
# COMPACT_ATOMS: atom_id res chain seq x y z
N MET A 1 -11.22 12.23 8.97
CA MET A 1 -10.31 11.10 9.18
C MET A 1 -9.04 11.38 8.40
N SER A 2 -7.93 11.68 9.07
CA SER A 2 -6.66 11.96 8.39
C SER A 2 -6.05 10.66 7.89
N ASP A 3 -5.75 10.60 6.59
CA ASP A 3 -5.05 9.45 6.02
C ASP A 3 -3.59 9.46 6.49
N LYS A 4 -3.15 8.36 7.08
CA LYS A 4 -1.77 8.22 7.55
C LYS A 4 -0.93 7.66 6.41
N PHE A 5 0.16 8.35 6.09
CA PHE A 5 1.10 7.93 5.07
C PHE A 5 2.27 7.17 5.71
N ILE A 6 2.52 5.96 5.24
CA ILE A 6 3.59 5.07 5.73
C ILE A 6 4.67 4.86 4.67
N THR A 7 5.85 4.48 5.12
CA THR A 7 7.00 4.23 4.23
C THR A 7 6.83 2.92 3.44
N ARG A 8 7.72 2.70 2.47
CA ARG A 8 7.75 1.46 1.68
C ARG A 8 7.88 0.22 2.55
N ASP A 9 8.83 0.20 3.49
CA ASP A 9 9.10 -0.94 4.35
C ASP A 9 7.91 -1.26 5.26
N GLU A 10 7.26 -0.24 5.82
CA GLU A 10 6.04 -0.41 6.59
C GLU A 10 4.91 -0.96 5.73
N ALA A 11 4.73 -0.43 4.50
CA ALA A 11 3.71 -0.92 3.58
C ALA A 11 3.94 -2.39 3.17
N LEU A 12 5.19 -2.78 2.95
CA LEU A 12 5.58 -4.17 2.69
C LEU A 12 5.24 -5.08 3.87
N LYS A 13 5.56 -4.65 5.09
CA LYS A 13 5.24 -5.38 6.32
C LYS A 13 3.73 -5.53 6.53
N GLU A 14 2.96 -4.46 6.36
CA GLU A 14 1.50 -4.45 6.51
C GLU A 14 0.81 -5.41 5.53
N LEU A 15 1.33 -5.49 4.30
CA LEU A 15 0.82 -6.35 3.24
C LEU A 15 1.40 -7.78 3.26
N GLY A 16 2.37 -8.06 4.12
CA GLY A 16 3.09 -9.35 4.14
C GLY A 16 3.88 -9.61 2.84
N LEU A 17 4.36 -8.56 2.18
CA LEU A 17 5.11 -8.64 0.93
C LEU A 17 6.60 -8.46 1.20
N THR A 18 7.43 -9.21 0.50
CA THR A 18 8.90 -9.11 0.58
C THR A 18 9.51 -8.28 -0.55
N SER A 19 8.79 -8.07 -1.65
CA SER A 19 9.31 -7.39 -2.83
C SER A 19 8.68 -6.02 -3.07
N PRO A 20 9.49 -4.95 -3.22
CA PRO A 20 9.04 -3.64 -3.67
C PRO A 20 8.32 -3.67 -5.03
N ILE A 21 8.63 -4.65 -5.89
CA ILE A 21 7.99 -4.80 -7.19
C ILE A 21 6.52 -5.15 -7.02
N SER A 22 6.20 -6.03 -6.08
CA SER A 22 4.82 -6.40 -5.75
C SER A 22 4.02 -5.19 -5.26
N LEU A 23 4.64 -4.36 -4.42
CA LEU A 23 4.04 -3.10 -3.97
C LEU A 23 3.77 -2.14 -5.14
N ARG A 24 4.75 -1.98 -6.04
CA ARG A 24 4.60 -1.14 -7.25
C ARG A 24 3.48 -1.66 -8.17
N ARG A 25 3.34 -2.97 -8.34
CA ARG A 25 2.23 -3.56 -9.12
C ARG A 25 0.86 -3.22 -8.54
N LEU A 26 0.72 -3.21 -7.22
CA LEU A 26 -0.55 -2.84 -6.57
C LEU A 26 -0.89 -1.36 -6.79
N VAL A 27 0.11 -0.48 -6.76
CA VAL A 27 -0.07 0.95 -7.10
C VAL A 27 -0.48 1.12 -8.55
N LEU A 28 0.23 0.48 -9.50
CA LEU A 28 -0.09 0.56 -10.93
C LEU A 28 -1.46 -0.02 -11.27
N ALA A 29 -1.91 -1.03 -10.52
CA ALA A 29 -3.26 -1.60 -10.63
C ALA A 29 -4.34 -0.75 -9.93
N GLY A 30 -3.99 0.39 -9.34
CA GLY A 30 -4.94 1.27 -8.63
C GLY A 30 -5.49 0.69 -7.34
N LYS A 31 -4.89 -0.39 -6.80
CA LYS A 31 -5.38 -1.08 -5.60
C LYS A 31 -4.96 -0.41 -4.29
N ILE A 32 -3.83 0.29 -4.31
CA ILE A 32 -3.31 1.08 -3.18
C ILE A 32 -2.83 2.44 -3.67
N THR A 33 -2.93 3.45 -2.82
CA THR A 33 -2.54 4.82 -3.16
C THR A 33 -1.12 5.08 -2.70
N ALA A 34 -0.28 5.57 -3.61
CA ALA A 34 1.06 6.06 -3.30
C ALA A 34 1.11 7.57 -3.56
N SER A 35 1.71 8.31 -2.63
CA SER A 35 1.96 9.73 -2.77
C SER A 35 3.46 10.00 -2.76
N LYS A 36 3.92 10.78 -3.73
CA LYS A 36 5.31 11.19 -3.85
C LYS A 36 5.44 12.56 -3.21
N ILE A 37 6.00 12.61 -2.01
CA ILE A 37 6.20 13.89 -1.30
C ILE A 37 7.42 14.63 -1.87
N ASN A 38 8.48 13.90 -2.26
CA ASN A 38 9.70 14.45 -2.84
C ASN A 38 10.28 13.51 -3.92
N SER A 39 11.23 13.99 -4.73
CA SER A 39 11.88 13.20 -5.79
C SER A 39 12.42 11.84 -5.34
N LYS A 40 12.79 11.69 -4.06
CA LYS A 40 13.41 10.48 -3.49
C LYS A 40 12.46 9.57 -2.69
N ILE A 41 11.36 10.08 -2.13
CA ILE A 41 10.57 9.33 -1.15
C ILE A 41 9.12 9.20 -1.60
N ILE A 42 8.66 7.95 -1.65
CA ILE A 42 7.27 7.57 -1.95
C ILE A 42 6.68 7.02 -0.66
N TYR A 43 5.57 7.60 -0.24
CA TYR A 43 4.77 7.11 0.87
C TYR A 43 3.49 6.45 0.36
N TYR A 44 2.90 5.59 1.17
CA TYR A 44 1.71 4.83 0.84
C TYR A 44 0.61 5.14 1.84
N SER A 45 -0.61 5.30 1.34
CA SER A 45 -1.79 5.52 2.19
C SER A 45 -2.07 4.26 2.99
N GLN A 46 -2.00 4.37 4.32
CA GLN A 46 -2.33 3.28 5.23
C GLN A 46 -3.79 2.86 5.07
N ASN A 47 -4.72 3.82 4.86
CA ASN A 47 -6.12 3.49 4.64
C ASN A 47 -6.32 2.64 3.38
N SER A 48 -5.65 2.98 2.28
CA SER A 48 -5.74 2.21 1.04
C SER A 48 -5.17 0.79 1.19
N ILE A 49 -4.08 0.65 1.95
CA ILE A 49 -3.46 -0.65 2.27
C ILE A 49 -4.38 -1.50 3.14
N SER A 50 -4.95 -0.91 4.20
CA SER A 50 -5.92 -1.57 5.08
C SER A 50 -7.19 -1.97 4.32
N ALA A 51 -7.71 -1.10 3.46
CA ALA A 51 -8.86 -1.39 2.60
C ALA A 51 -8.54 -2.53 1.61
N TYR A 52 -7.37 -2.52 0.99
CA TYR A 52 -6.93 -3.62 0.13
C TYR A 52 -6.80 -4.93 0.90
N LYS A 53 -6.23 -4.92 2.11
CA LYS A 53 -6.10 -6.10 2.98
C LYS A 53 -7.47 -6.64 3.41
N SER A 54 -8.37 -5.75 3.82
CA SER A 54 -9.75 -6.07 4.22
C SER A 54 -10.60 -6.57 3.04
N GLY A 55 -10.41 -6.01 1.84
CA GLY A 55 -11.03 -6.50 0.60
C GLY A 55 -10.44 -7.82 0.11
N LYS A 56 -9.14 -8.07 0.34
CA LYS A 56 -8.49 -9.37 0.07
C LYS A 56 -9.07 -10.49 0.94
N THR A 57 -9.43 -10.19 2.19
CA THR A 57 -10.11 -11.14 3.08
C THR A 57 -11.56 -11.42 2.69
N ALA A 58 -12.16 -10.65 1.78
CA ALA A 58 -13.54 -10.87 1.31
C ALA A 58 -13.63 -11.82 0.09
N GLN A 59 -12.50 -12.27 -0.48
CA GLN A 59 -12.47 -13.22 -1.62
C GLN A 59 -11.91 -14.59 -1.23
N THR A 60 -12.28 -15.08 -0.05
CA THR A 60 -12.25 -16.51 0.24
C THR A 60 -13.67 -16.95 0.48
N ILE A 61 -14.39 -17.30 -0.60
CA ILE A 61 -15.61 -18.10 -0.57
C ILE A 61 -15.41 -19.22 -1.59
#